data_AF-A0A0D4ZZ34-F1
#
_entry.id   AF-A0A0D4ZZ34-F1
#
_cell.length_a   1.000
_cell.length_b   1.000
_cell.length_c   1.000
_cell.angle_alpha   90.00
_cell.angle_beta   90.00
_cell.angle_gamma   90.00
#
_symmetry.space_group_name_H-M   'P 1'
#
loop_
_entity.id
_entity.type
_entity.pdbx_description
1 polymer ?
#
loop_
_entity_poly.entity_id
_entity_poly.type
_entity_poly.pdbx_seq_one_letter_code
_entity_poly.pdbx_strand_id
1 'polypeptide(L)'
;MINTKTYEDIKNELVKAILNDYEQYKDELENFQSKIDWDHNYYIVSTKKPISEYASAKRFAMYANKTLTEEENLVRRIGNLRERFGYINDHRKAFNIVKERRKNLIASVKELISFNKITKDKFSEKNDATAIFNPINRYAINDRLDVYFRSIERTKSHINNYLENKYELDLNEIATKEDGVYSIDNDRLEKNEKEYFEETMKAIKFDMEQIKVIEKQKDSENYLKYYLLFK
;
A
#
# COMPACT_ATOMS: atom_id res chain seq x y z
N MET A 1 -10.45 33.56 28.49
CA MET A 1 -10.26 34.31 27.23
C MET A 1 -11.45 34.01 26.34
N ILE A 2 -12.15 35.05 25.87
CA ILE A 2 -13.24 34.88 24.88
C ILE A 2 -12.56 34.67 23.52
N ASN A 3 -12.89 33.58 22.83
CA ASN A 3 -12.34 33.29 21.52
C ASN A 3 -12.90 34.30 20.51
N THR A 4 -12.08 35.26 20.08
CA THR A 4 -12.46 36.36 19.17
C THR A 4 -12.26 36.03 17.69
N LYS A 5 -12.21 34.73 17.33
CA LYS A 5 -12.05 34.32 15.93
C LYS A 5 -13.30 34.66 15.12
N THR A 6 -13.11 35.28 13.96
CA THR A 6 -14.18 35.49 12.98
C THR A 6 -14.49 34.18 12.24
N TYR A 7 -15.64 34.11 11.55
CA TYR A 7 -15.94 32.96 10.68
C TYR A 7 -14.88 32.79 9.58
N GLU A 8 -14.34 33.90 9.08
CA GLU A 8 -13.28 33.88 8.07
C GLU A 8 -11.97 33.30 8.63
N ASP A 9 -11.62 33.61 9.89
CA ASP A 9 -10.44 33.03 10.53
C ASP A 9 -10.56 31.50 10.69
N ILE A 10 -11.73 31.03 11.15
CA ILE A 10 -12.00 29.58 11.33
C ILE A 10 -11.94 28.87 9.97
N LYS A 11 -12.54 29.45 8.94
CA LYS A 11 -12.53 28.92 7.58
C LYS A 11 -11.12 28.78 7.02
N ASN A 12 -10.30 29.81 7.20
CA ASN A 12 -8.90 29.80 6.75
C ASN A 12 -8.06 28.73 7.44
N GLU A 13 -8.32 28.47 8.73
CA GLU A 13 -7.68 27.36 9.46
C GLU A 13 -8.08 25.99 8.90
N LEU A 14 -9.37 25.78 8.62
CA LEU A 14 -9.88 24.53 8.03
C LEU A 14 -9.29 24.27 6.65
N VAL A 15 -9.19 25.30 5.82
CA VAL A 15 -8.58 25.19 4.48
C VAL A 15 -7.10 24.83 4.58
N LYS A 16 -6.34 25.47 5.48
CA LYS A 16 -4.92 25.13 5.71
C LYS A 16 -4.74 23.69 6.17
N ALA A 17 -5.63 23.19 7.03
CA ALA A 17 -5.61 21.80 7.47
C ALA A 17 -5.84 20.83 6.29
N ILE A 18 -6.83 21.11 5.44
CA ILE A 18 -7.10 20.31 4.23
C ILE A 18 -5.89 20.30 3.29
N LEU A 19 -5.25 21.45 3.05
CA LEU A 19 -4.06 21.53 2.19
C LEU A 19 -2.92 20.68 2.75
N ASN A 20 -2.63 20.80 4.04
CA ASN A 20 -1.59 20.00 4.67
C ASN A 20 -1.91 18.50 4.61
N ASP A 21 -3.14 18.09 4.89
CA ASP A 21 -3.53 16.67 4.83
C ASP A 21 -3.54 16.13 3.40
N TYR A 22 -3.85 16.98 2.41
CA TYR A 22 -3.79 16.64 0.99
C TYR A 22 -2.35 16.38 0.54
N GLU A 23 -1.42 17.29 0.81
CA GLU A 23 -0.01 17.12 0.46
C GLU A 23 0.57 15.88 1.13
N GLN A 24 0.31 15.69 2.43
CA GLN A 24 0.76 14.49 3.14
C GLN A 24 0.19 13.20 2.55
N TYR A 25 -1.08 13.20 2.14
CA TYR A 25 -1.68 12.02 1.50
C TYR A 25 -1.06 11.75 0.14
N LYS A 26 -0.84 12.78 -0.68
CA LYS A 26 -0.22 12.67 -2.00
C LYS A 26 1.21 12.16 -1.90
N ASP A 27 2.04 12.78 -1.06
CA ASP A 27 3.44 12.40 -0.86
C ASP A 27 3.56 10.93 -0.42
N GLU A 28 2.73 10.50 0.54
CA GLU A 28 2.77 9.11 1.01
C GLU A 28 2.26 8.12 -0.05
N LEU A 29 1.31 8.51 -0.90
CA LEU A 29 0.85 7.67 -2.01
C LEU A 29 1.92 7.54 -3.10
N GLU A 30 2.61 8.62 -3.44
CA GLU A 30 3.73 8.62 -4.40
C GLU A 30 4.93 7.82 -3.87
N ASN A 31 5.25 7.95 -2.57
CA ASN A 31 6.26 7.13 -1.91
C ASN A 31 5.88 5.65 -1.92
N PHE A 32 4.61 5.32 -1.64
CA PHE A 32 4.12 3.96 -1.70
C PHE A 32 4.24 3.40 -3.13
N GLN A 33 3.81 4.15 -4.14
CA GLN A 33 3.96 3.77 -5.54
C GLN A 33 5.42 3.47 -5.90
N SER A 34 6.33 4.39 -5.56
CA SER A 34 7.76 4.26 -5.85
C SER A 34 8.35 2.99 -5.24
N LYS A 35 7.90 2.61 -4.03
CA LYS A 35 8.31 1.39 -3.36
C LYS A 35 7.79 0.14 -4.08
N ILE A 36 6.51 0.11 -4.44
CA ILE A 36 5.93 -0.99 -5.23
C ILE A 36 6.64 -1.15 -6.56
N ASP A 37 6.91 -0.05 -7.27
CA ASP A 37 7.56 -0.08 -8.58
C ASP A 37 9.00 -0.59 -8.48
N TRP A 38 9.76 -0.17 -7.46
CA TRP A 38 11.10 -0.66 -7.21
C TRP A 38 11.11 -2.18 -6.94
N ASP A 39 10.27 -2.64 -6.02
CA ASP A 39 10.17 -4.05 -5.66
C ASP A 39 9.61 -4.91 -6.81
N HIS A 40 8.65 -4.40 -7.59
CA HIS A 40 8.15 -5.06 -8.80
C HIS A 40 9.26 -5.28 -9.82
N ASN A 41 10.07 -4.26 -10.08
CA ASN A 41 11.19 -4.37 -11.00
C ASN A 41 12.22 -5.40 -10.50
N TYR A 42 12.50 -5.40 -9.19
CA TYR A 42 13.46 -6.30 -8.58
C TYR A 42 12.99 -7.76 -8.55
N TYR A 43 11.76 -8.03 -8.12
CA TYR A 43 11.24 -9.39 -7.91
C TYR A 43 10.53 -9.98 -9.12
N ILE A 44 9.86 -9.18 -9.96
CA ILE A 44 9.04 -9.68 -11.07
C ILE A 44 9.72 -9.47 -12.43
N VAL A 45 10.21 -8.26 -12.74
CA VAL A 45 10.73 -7.96 -14.09
C VAL A 45 12.16 -8.49 -14.28
N SER A 46 13.00 -8.38 -13.25
CA SER A 46 14.42 -8.75 -13.33
C SER A 46 14.69 -10.25 -13.06
N THR A 47 13.65 -11.06 -12.78
CA THR A 47 13.86 -12.46 -12.39
C THR A 47 14.06 -13.40 -13.58
N LYS A 48 15.22 -14.07 -13.62
CA LYS A 48 15.51 -15.21 -14.48
C LYS A 48 15.57 -16.54 -13.72
N LYS A 49 15.30 -16.52 -12.41
CA LYS A 49 15.45 -17.67 -11.51
C LYS A 49 14.16 -17.95 -10.76
N PRO A 50 13.91 -19.22 -10.36
CA PRO A 50 12.78 -19.54 -9.51
C PRO A 50 12.82 -18.76 -8.19
N ILE A 51 11.66 -18.43 -7.62
CA ILE A 51 11.53 -17.72 -6.33
C ILE A 51 12.38 -18.36 -5.22
N SER A 52 12.41 -19.70 -5.16
CA SER A 52 13.21 -20.44 -4.17
C SER A 52 14.74 -20.27 -4.27
N GLU A 53 15.26 -19.63 -5.32
CA GLU A 53 16.69 -19.37 -5.51
C GLU A 53 17.13 -17.95 -5.12
N TYR A 54 16.20 -17.10 -4.67
CA TYR A 54 16.50 -15.76 -4.19
C TYR A 54 17.08 -15.80 -2.77
N ALA A 55 18.41 -15.90 -2.65
CA ALA A 55 19.11 -16.08 -1.38
C ALA A 55 19.82 -14.81 -0.90
N SER A 56 19.87 -14.59 0.43
CA SER A 56 20.82 -13.65 1.04
C SER A 56 22.24 -14.17 0.96
N ALA A 57 23.19 -13.23 0.92
CA ALA A 57 24.63 -13.49 1.04
C ALA A 57 24.98 -14.37 2.25
N LYS A 58 24.24 -14.25 3.36
CA LYS A 58 24.43 -15.07 4.57
C LYS A 58 24.14 -16.56 4.33
N ARG A 59 23.07 -16.91 3.61
CA ARG A 59 22.76 -18.32 3.30
C ARG A 59 23.65 -18.89 2.22
N PHE A 60 24.08 -18.08 1.23
CA PHE A 60 25.09 -18.54 0.27
C PHE A 60 26.36 -19.02 0.98
N ALA A 61 26.89 -18.24 1.93
CA ALA A 61 28.10 -18.61 2.66
C ALA A 61 27.93 -19.88 3.52
N MET A 62 26.76 -20.08 4.14
CA MET A 62 26.49 -21.23 5.00
C MET A 62 26.51 -22.58 4.24
N TYR A 63 26.20 -22.57 2.95
CA TYR A 63 26.03 -23.77 2.13
C TYR A 63 27.04 -23.93 0.99
N ALA A 64 27.94 -22.96 0.78
CA ALA A 64 28.88 -22.94 -0.35
C ALA A 64 29.82 -24.16 -0.45
N ASN A 65 30.08 -24.86 0.65
CA ASN A 65 31.09 -25.92 0.73
C ASN A 65 30.54 -27.29 1.18
N LYS A 66 29.21 -27.49 1.20
CA LYS A 66 28.59 -28.75 1.66
C LYS A 66 27.64 -29.34 0.63
N THR A 67 27.76 -30.64 0.39
CA THR A 67 26.68 -31.42 -0.23
C THR A 67 25.52 -31.47 0.77
N LEU A 68 24.37 -30.93 0.37
CA LEU A 68 23.18 -30.89 1.22
C LEU A 68 22.34 -32.14 1.03
N THR A 69 21.80 -32.67 2.12
CA THR A 69 20.68 -33.62 2.08
C THR A 69 19.46 -32.97 1.43
N GLU A 70 18.48 -33.78 1.03
CA GLU A 70 17.23 -33.28 0.45
C GLU A 70 16.48 -32.36 1.43
N GLU A 71 16.45 -32.73 2.72
CA GLU A 71 15.85 -31.93 3.78
C GLU A 71 16.57 -30.59 3.98
N GLU A 72 17.91 -30.59 4.07
CA GLU A 72 18.70 -29.36 4.17
C GLU A 72 18.51 -28.46 2.94
N ASN A 73 18.39 -29.06 1.74
CA ASN A 73 18.09 -28.33 0.52
C ASN A 73 16.70 -27.69 0.55
N LEU A 74 15.69 -28.41 1.04
CA LEU A 74 14.34 -27.89 1.22
C LEU A 74 14.32 -26.72 2.21
N VAL A 75 14.94 -26.89 3.38
CA VAL A 75 15.06 -25.84 4.40
C VAL A 75 15.77 -24.61 3.83
N ARG A 76 16.86 -24.81 3.09
CA ARG A 76 17.58 -23.72 2.41
C ARG A 76 16.66 -22.96 1.44
N ARG A 77 15.91 -23.69 0.61
CA ARG A 77 14.98 -23.09 -0.37
C ARG A 77 13.83 -22.35 0.31
N ILE A 78 13.24 -22.89 1.38
CA ILE A 78 12.20 -22.21 2.17
C ILE A 78 12.76 -20.96 2.86
N GLY A 79 14.01 -21.01 3.34
CA GLY A 79 14.72 -19.84 3.85
C GLY A 79 14.85 -18.73 2.81
N ASN A 80 15.09 -19.07 1.55
CA ASN A 80 15.11 -18.11 0.44
C ASN A 80 13.74 -17.49 0.19
N LEU A 81 12.68 -18.29 0.21
CA LEU A 81 11.31 -17.77 0.13
C LEU A 81 11.01 -16.76 1.24
N ARG A 82 11.44 -17.04 2.48
CA ARG A 82 11.22 -16.14 3.64
C ARG A 82 11.76 -14.74 3.39
N GLU A 83 12.96 -14.66 2.85
CA GLU A 83 13.61 -13.38 2.57
C GLU A 83 13.02 -12.69 1.35
N ARG A 84 12.72 -13.43 0.28
CA ARG A 84 12.07 -12.87 -0.91
C ARG A 84 10.74 -12.21 -0.55
N PHE A 85 9.87 -12.88 0.21
CA PHE A 85 8.62 -12.27 0.69
C PHE A 85 8.84 -11.25 1.83
N GLY A 86 10.07 -10.82 2.09
CA GLY A 86 10.43 -9.77 3.04
C GLY A 86 9.65 -8.47 2.81
N TYR A 87 9.53 -8.05 1.55
CA TYR A 87 8.94 -6.79 1.11
C TYR A 87 7.48 -6.61 1.58
N ILE A 88 6.72 -7.69 1.80
CA ILE A 88 5.28 -7.57 2.12
C ILE A 88 5.02 -6.78 3.42
N ASN A 89 5.90 -6.92 4.41
CA ASN A 89 5.79 -6.20 5.68
C ASN A 89 5.95 -4.69 5.46
N ASP A 90 6.86 -4.36 4.57
CA ASP A 90 7.26 -3.00 4.23
C ASP A 90 6.21 -2.30 3.37
N HIS A 91 5.65 -3.02 2.40
CA HIS A 91 4.52 -2.56 1.61
C HIS A 91 3.29 -2.32 2.50
N ARG A 92 3.00 -3.24 3.45
CA ARG A 92 1.86 -3.09 4.36
C ARG A 92 2.00 -1.89 5.29
N LYS A 93 3.21 -1.64 5.81
CA LYS A 93 3.49 -0.43 6.61
C LYS A 93 3.24 0.83 5.80
N ALA A 94 3.78 0.91 4.58
CA ALA A 94 3.58 2.06 3.69
C ALA A 94 2.10 2.26 3.36
N PHE A 95 1.37 1.19 3.00
CA PHE A 95 -0.07 1.27 2.73
C PHE A 95 -0.89 1.73 3.94
N ASN A 96 -0.54 1.28 5.15
CA ASN A 96 -1.20 1.76 6.36
C ASN A 96 -1.01 3.27 6.58
N ILE A 97 0.18 3.82 6.27
CA ILE A 97 0.41 5.26 6.34
C ILE A 97 -0.49 6.00 5.34
N VAL A 98 -0.56 5.54 4.09
CA VAL A 98 -1.48 6.09 3.07
C VAL A 98 -2.92 6.09 3.55
N LYS A 99 -3.38 4.98 4.15
CA LYS A 99 -4.74 4.87 4.72
C LYS A 99 -4.98 5.92 5.80
N GLU A 100 -4.04 6.13 6.71
CA GLU A 100 -4.16 7.13 7.77
C GLU A 100 -4.18 8.55 7.21
N ARG A 101 -3.30 8.90 6.27
CA ARG A 101 -3.32 10.24 5.63
C ARG A 101 -4.63 10.51 4.89
N ARG A 102 -5.14 9.54 4.15
CA ARG A 102 -6.45 9.64 3.48
C ARG A 102 -7.58 9.88 4.49
N LYS A 103 -7.58 9.17 5.62
CA LYS A 103 -8.59 9.38 6.67
C LYS A 103 -8.54 10.79 7.24
N ASN A 104 -7.35 11.34 7.48
CA ASN A 104 -7.16 12.71 7.97
C ASN A 104 -7.72 13.72 6.97
N LEU A 105 -7.35 13.60 5.69
CA LEU A 105 -7.89 14.46 4.63
C LEU A 105 -9.42 14.41 4.58
N ILE A 106 -10.01 13.22 4.66
CA ILE A 106 -11.47 13.04 4.69
C ILE A 106 -12.10 13.74 5.92
N ALA A 107 -11.47 13.64 7.09
CA ALA A 107 -11.95 14.29 8.30
C ALA A 107 -11.94 15.82 8.16
N SER A 108 -10.82 16.38 7.71
CA SER A 108 -10.65 17.83 7.50
C SER A 108 -11.65 18.37 6.47
N VAL A 109 -11.87 17.64 5.37
CA VAL A 109 -12.88 18.00 4.36
C VAL A 109 -14.31 17.97 4.93
N LYS A 110 -14.66 16.97 5.75
CA LYS A 110 -15.97 16.89 6.41
C LYS A 110 -16.21 18.03 7.40
N GLU A 111 -15.16 18.48 8.09
CA GLU A 111 -15.23 19.62 9.01
C GLU A 111 -15.59 20.90 8.25
N LEU A 112 -14.93 21.17 7.12
CA LEU A 112 -15.27 22.31 6.25
C LEU A 112 -16.69 22.23 5.68
N ILE A 113 -17.14 21.05 5.25
CA ILE A 113 -18.53 20.83 4.80
C ILE A 113 -19.53 21.17 5.92
N SER A 114 -19.23 20.75 7.14
CA SER A 114 -20.09 20.99 8.31
C SER A 114 -20.11 22.47 8.69
N PHE A 115 -18.95 23.12 8.69
CA PHE A 115 -18.82 24.56 8.92
C PHE A 115 -19.65 25.36 7.91
N ASN A 116 -19.50 25.08 6.61
CA ASN A 116 -20.25 25.77 5.54
C ASN A 116 -21.77 25.60 5.68
N LYS A 117 -22.25 24.45 6.17
CA LYS A 117 -23.69 24.24 6.44
C LYS A 117 -24.22 25.12 7.57
N ILE A 118 -23.40 25.36 8.60
CA ILE A 118 -23.80 26.12 9.80
C ILE A 118 -23.75 27.63 9.54
N THR A 119 -22.79 28.11 8.74
CA THR A 119 -22.58 29.55 8.50
C THR A 119 -23.48 30.17 7.44
N LYS A 120 -24.26 29.38 6.69
CA LYS A 120 -25.35 29.85 5.80
C LYS A 120 -24.99 30.97 4.81
N ASP A 121 -23.73 31.07 4.39
CA ASP A 121 -23.40 31.95 3.28
C ASP A 121 -24.00 31.37 1.99
N LYS A 122 -24.90 32.15 1.37
CA LYS A 122 -25.45 31.91 0.03
C LYS A 122 -24.32 31.98 -1.00
N PHE A 123 -23.51 30.94 -1.12
CA PHE A 123 -22.72 30.72 -2.32
C PHE A 123 -23.31 29.57 -3.10
N SER A 124 -23.53 29.86 -4.37
CA SER A 124 -24.06 28.98 -5.40
C SER A 124 -23.35 27.63 -5.43
N GLU A 125 -24.05 26.63 -5.95
CA GLU A 125 -23.77 25.19 -6.07
C GLU A 125 -22.38 24.75 -6.58
N LYS A 126 -21.39 25.64 -6.71
CA LYS A 126 -20.10 25.39 -7.38
C LYS A 126 -18.90 25.20 -6.44
N ASN A 127 -19.04 25.42 -5.14
CA ASN A 127 -17.88 25.66 -4.26
C ASN A 127 -17.85 24.78 -2.99
N ASP A 128 -18.52 23.63 -2.97
CA ASP A 128 -18.49 22.73 -1.82
C ASP A 128 -17.24 21.84 -1.83
N ALA A 129 -16.70 21.53 -0.64
CA ALA A 129 -15.53 20.64 -0.52
C ALA A 129 -15.84 19.18 -0.98
N THR A 130 -17.04 18.94 -1.50
CA THR A 130 -17.51 17.70 -2.13
C THR A 130 -16.69 17.36 -3.37
N ALA A 131 -16.16 18.36 -4.09
CA ALA A 131 -15.21 18.19 -5.19
C ALA A 131 -13.92 17.44 -4.78
N ILE A 132 -13.44 17.67 -3.56
CA ILE A 132 -12.29 16.98 -2.95
C ILE A 132 -12.74 15.67 -2.29
N PHE A 133 -13.90 15.69 -1.61
CA PHE A 133 -14.44 14.54 -0.89
C PHE A 133 -14.79 13.36 -1.80
N ASN A 134 -15.46 13.60 -2.94
CA ASN A 134 -16.00 12.54 -3.79
C ASN A 134 -14.92 11.63 -4.38
N PRO A 135 -13.80 12.16 -4.92
CA PRO A 135 -12.69 11.34 -5.41
C PRO A 135 -12.07 10.46 -4.32
N ILE A 136 -12.02 10.92 -3.06
CA ILE A 136 -11.31 10.22 -1.99
C ILE A 136 -12.22 9.38 -1.07
N ASN A 137 -13.54 9.60 -1.05
CA ASN A 137 -14.43 8.89 -0.10
C ASN A 137 -14.71 7.43 -0.48
N ARG A 138 -14.43 7.01 -1.73
CA ARG A 138 -14.70 5.64 -2.16
C ARG A 138 -13.57 4.71 -1.72
N TYR A 139 -13.85 3.91 -0.68
CA TYR A 139 -12.92 2.96 -0.06
C TYR A 139 -12.80 1.60 -0.77
N ALA A 140 -13.59 1.32 -1.81
CA ALA A 140 -13.70 -0.02 -2.39
C ALA A 140 -12.38 -0.60 -2.96
N ILE A 141 -11.40 0.25 -3.26
CA ILE A 141 -10.08 -0.15 -3.76
C ILE A 141 -9.08 -0.40 -2.62
N ASN A 142 -9.23 0.29 -1.49
CA ASN A 142 -8.46 0.01 -0.27
C ASN A 142 -8.85 -1.34 0.34
N ASP A 143 -10.14 -1.69 0.30
CA ASP A 143 -10.62 -2.99 0.75
C ASP A 143 -10.05 -4.12 -0.13
N ARG A 144 -9.87 -3.87 -1.43
CA ARG A 144 -9.24 -4.82 -2.35
C ARG A 144 -7.74 -4.97 -2.09
N LEU A 145 -7.03 -3.89 -1.81
CA LEU A 145 -5.61 -3.95 -1.45
C LEU A 145 -5.34 -4.79 -0.21
N ASP A 146 -6.14 -4.63 0.86
CA ASP A 146 -6.00 -5.45 2.07
C ASP A 146 -6.17 -6.95 1.78
N VAL A 147 -6.99 -7.35 0.78
CA VAL A 147 -7.12 -8.75 0.34
C VAL A 147 -5.83 -9.25 -0.31
N TYR A 148 -5.23 -8.47 -1.22
CA TYR A 148 -3.98 -8.87 -1.89
C TYR A 148 -2.81 -8.97 -0.91
N PHE A 149 -2.74 -8.07 0.09
CA PHE A 149 -1.78 -8.18 1.18
C PHE A 149 -1.92 -9.50 1.94
N ARG A 150 -3.14 -9.85 2.36
CA ARG A 150 -3.39 -11.07 3.14
C ARG A 150 -2.97 -12.34 2.40
N SER A 151 -3.10 -12.37 1.08
CA SER A 151 -2.68 -13.52 0.26
C SER A 151 -1.17 -13.79 0.42
N ILE A 152 -0.32 -12.78 0.19
CA ILE A 152 1.14 -12.94 0.33
C ILE A 152 1.56 -13.13 1.79
N GLU A 153 0.89 -12.46 2.73
CA GLU A 153 1.15 -12.64 4.15
C GLU A 153 0.86 -14.05 4.65
N ARG A 154 -0.19 -14.70 4.13
CA ARG A 154 -0.47 -16.11 4.42
C ARG A 154 0.70 -16.98 3.99
N THR A 155 1.15 -16.86 2.74
CA THR A 155 2.34 -17.56 2.22
C THR A 155 3.56 -17.36 3.14
N LYS A 156 3.85 -16.10 3.50
CA LYS A 156 4.97 -15.77 4.40
C LYS A 156 4.81 -16.36 5.80
N SER A 157 3.59 -16.38 6.33
CA SER A 157 3.30 -16.98 7.63
C SER A 157 3.55 -18.48 7.61
N HIS A 158 3.13 -19.20 6.57
CA HIS A 158 3.42 -20.63 6.43
C HIS A 158 4.92 -20.90 6.36
N ILE A 159 5.67 -20.08 5.61
CA ILE A 159 7.12 -20.17 5.53
C ILE A 159 7.78 -19.96 6.90
N ASN A 160 7.42 -18.90 7.61
CA ASN A 160 7.98 -18.60 8.94
C ASN A 160 7.66 -19.71 9.93
N ASN A 161 6.40 -20.15 9.98
CA ASN A 161 5.95 -21.19 10.89
C ASN A 161 6.71 -22.50 10.68
N TYR A 162 6.94 -22.91 9.43
CA TYR A 162 7.72 -24.11 9.14
C TYR A 162 9.17 -24.02 9.65
N LEU A 163 9.82 -22.87 9.42
CA LEU A 163 11.20 -22.65 9.85
C LEU A 163 11.34 -22.50 11.39
N GLU A 164 10.31 -21.98 12.06
CA GLU A 164 10.31 -21.77 13.52
C GLU A 164 9.93 -23.02 14.31
N ASN A 165 9.06 -23.89 13.77
CA ASN A 165 8.62 -25.13 14.41
C ASN A 165 9.45 -26.35 14.00
N LYS A 166 10.77 -26.16 13.78
CA LYS A 166 11.72 -27.24 13.47
C LYS A 166 11.23 -28.21 12.37
N TYR A 167 10.56 -27.69 11.35
CA TYR A 167 10.13 -28.47 10.18
C TYR A 167 8.99 -29.46 10.43
N GLU A 168 8.24 -29.32 11.54
CA GLU A 168 7.16 -30.24 11.92
C GLU A 168 5.79 -29.94 11.28
N LEU A 169 5.65 -28.82 10.56
CA LEU A 169 4.36 -28.36 10.01
C LEU A 169 4.17 -28.67 8.53
N ASP A 170 2.89 -28.74 8.14
CA ASP A 170 2.44 -28.93 6.76
C ASP A 170 2.83 -27.78 5.84
N LEU A 171 3.39 -28.14 4.68
CA LEU A 171 3.86 -27.23 3.63
C LEU A 171 2.89 -27.08 2.45
N ASN A 172 1.67 -27.64 2.51
CA ASN A 172 0.72 -27.68 1.39
C ASN A 172 0.42 -26.32 0.70
N GLU A 173 0.63 -25.20 1.40
CA GLU A 173 0.48 -23.83 0.89
C GLU A 173 1.69 -23.34 0.06
N ILE A 174 2.85 -24.00 0.18
CA ILE A 174 4.09 -23.60 -0.51
C ILE A 174 4.84 -24.74 -1.22
N ALA A 175 4.51 -25.99 -0.91
CA ALA A 175 5.11 -27.18 -1.52
C ALA A 175 4.07 -28.30 -1.67
N THR A 176 4.34 -29.22 -2.59
CA THR A 176 3.67 -30.51 -2.70
C THR A 176 4.58 -31.60 -2.15
N LYS A 177 3.99 -32.73 -1.74
CA LYS A 177 4.73 -33.90 -1.27
C LYS A 177 4.42 -35.10 -2.16
N GLU A 178 5.43 -35.63 -2.83
CA GLU A 178 5.34 -36.82 -3.68
C GLU A 178 6.39 -37.83 -3.22
N ASP A 179 5.99 -39.08 -2.99
CA ASP A 179 6.87 -40.17 -2.52
C ASP A 179 7.74 -39.84 -1.30
N GLY A 180 7.22 -39.00 -0.39
CA GLY A 180 7.95 -38.57 0.81
C GLY A 180 8.83 -37.33 0.62
N VAL A 181 9.03 -36.89 -0.62
CA VAL A 181 9.89 -35.75 -0.99
C VAL A 181 9.04 -34.51 -1.20
N TYR A 182 9.45 -33.38 -0.61
CA TYR A 182 8.79 -32.10 -0.83
C TYR A 182 9.38 -31.37 -2.04
N SER A 183 8.51 -30.84 -2.89
CA SER A 183 8.85 -29.93 -3.98
C SER A 183 8.12 -28.61 -3.82
N ILE A 184 8.86 -27.49 -3.83
CA ILE A 184 8.25 -26.15 -3.76
C ILE A 184 7.51 -25.88 -5.07
N ASP A 185 6.25 -25.47 -4.94
CA ASP A 185 5.39 -25.06 -6.05
C ASP A 185 5.73 -23.63 -6.49
N ASN A 186 6.89 -23.47 -7.14
CA ASN A 186 7.39 -22.16 -7.58
C ASN A 186 6.42 -21.49 -8.55
N ASP A 187 5.79 -22.25 -9.45
CA ASP A 187 4.91 -21.72 -10.49
C ASP A 187 3.68 -21.04 -9.87
N ARG A 188 3.04 -21.69 -8.89
CA ARG A 188 1.92 -21.10 -8.14
C ARG A 188 2.36 -19.88 -7.35
N LEU A 189 3.51 -19.96 -6.68
CA LEU A 189 4.04 -18.82 -5.91
C LEU A 189 4.35 -17.62 -6.80
N GLU A 190 4.95 -17.83 -7.97
CA GLU A 190 5.24 -16.80 -8.96
C GLU A 190 3.98 -16.17 -9.51
N LYS A 191 2.98 -16.99 -9.82
CA LYS A 191 1.69 -16.50 -10.28
C LYS A 191 1.04 -15.60 -9.22
N ASN A 192 1.00 -16.06 -7.97
CA ASN A 192 0.40 -15.29 -6.86
C ASN A 192 1.15 -13.99 -6.59
N GLU A 193 2.49 -14.02 -6.67
CA GLU A 193 3.33 -12.83 -6.49
C GLU A 193 3.11 -11.81 -7.62
N LYS A 194 3.06 -12.26 -8.88
CA LYS A 194 2.74 -11.41 -10.04
C LYS A 194 1.36 -10.78 -9.91
N GLU A 195 0.35 -11.59 -9.59
CA GLU A 195 -1.03 -11.11 -9.39
C GLU A 195 -1.09 -10.06 -8.28
N TYR A 196 -0.40 -10.28 -7.16
CA TYR A 196 -0.28 -9.29 -6.09
C TYR A 196 0.27 -7.95 -6.59
N PHE A 197 1.38 -7.95 -7.32
CA PHE A 197 1.99 -6.72 -7.82
C PHE A 197 1.11 -6.02 -8.85
N GLU A 198 0.55 -6.77 -9.81
CA GLU A 198 -0.34 -6.23 -10.84
C GLU A 198 -1.57 -5.55 -10.23
N GLU A 199 -2.24 -6.22 -9.29
CA GLU A 199 -3.43 -5.69 -8.64
C GLU A 199 -3.11 -4.52 -7.71
N THR A 200 -1.96 -4.56 -7.03
CA THR A 200 -1.49 -3.45 -6.19
C THR A 200 -1.22 -2.20 -7.04
N MET A 201 -0.51 -2.34 -8.17
CA MET A 201 -0.26 -1.23 -9.09
C MET A 201 -1.56 -0.68 -9.70
N LYS A 202 -2.52 -1.54 -10.07
CA LYS A 202 -3.83 -1.11 -10.57
C LYS A 202 -4.57 -0.25 -9.53
N ALA A 203 -4.55 -0.66 -8.28
CA ALA A 203 -5.17 0.07 -7.19
C ALA A 203 -4.50 1.43 -6.93
N ILE A 204 -3.16 1.47 -6.88
CA ILE A 204 -2.39 2.71 -6.73
C ILE A 204 -2.65 3.66 -7.89
N LYS A 205 -2.64 3.16 -9.13
CA LYS A 205 -2.93 3.97 -10.32
C LYS A 205 -4.32 4.59 -10.24
N PHE A 206 -5.32 3.85 -9.76
CA PHE A 206 -6.65 4.42 -9.55
C PHE A 206 -6.62 5.57 -8.55
N ASP A 207 -5.96 5.39 -7.40
CA ASP A 207 -5.87 6.42 -6.36
C ASP A 207 -5.12 7.67 -6.86
N MET A 208 -4.06 7.48 -7.65
CA MET A 208 -3.35 8.57 -8.32
C MET A 208 -4.22 9.28 -9.36
N GLU A 209 -5.07 8.57 -10.09
CA GLU A 209 -6.06 9.21 -10.97
C GLU A 209 -7.12 9.99 -10.17
N GLN A 210 -7.50 9.55 -8.96
CA GLN A 210 -8.37 10.35 -8.09
C GLN A 210 -7.68 11.65 -7.65
N ILE A 211 -6.38 11.62 -7.33
CA ILE A 211 -5.59 12.83 -7.07
C ILE A 211 -5.61 13.74 -8.31
N LYS A 212 -5.36 13.19 -9.50
CA LYS A 212 -5.42 13.99 -10.73
C LYS A 212 -6.82 14.54 -11.01
N VAL A 213 -7.90 13.87 -10.61
CA VAL A 213 -9.26 14.42 -10.69
C VAL A 213 -9.40 15.61 -9.75
N ILE A 214 -8.84 15.53 -8.53
CA ILE A 214 -8.78 16.66 -7.59
C ILE A 214 -7.92 17.79 -8.14
N GLU A 215 -6.90 17.53 -8.96
CA GLU A 215 -6.02 18.56 -9.55
C GLU A 215 -6.57 19.15 -10.87
N LYS A 216 -7.24 18.36 -11.71
CA LYS A 216 -7.70 18.72 -13.07
C LYS A 216 -9.12 19.28 -13.18
N GLN A 217 -9.92 19.26 -12.11
CA GLN A 217 -11.17 20.01 -12.16
C GLN A 217 -10.83 21.48 -12.55
N LYS A 218 -11.55 22.08 -13.50
CA LYS A 218 -11.34 23.50 -13.86
C LYS A 218 -11.44 24.40 -12.65
N ASP A 219 -12.21 23.93 -11.66
CA ASP A 219 -12.30 24.52 -10.36
C ASP A 219 -11.10 24.24 -9.48
N SER A 220 -10.22 23.24 -9.68
CA SER A 220 -8.98 22.92 -8.92
C SER A 220 -7.66 23.37 -9.55
N GLU A 221 -7.57 23.51 -10.88
CA GLU A 221 -6.56 24.41 -11.49
C GLU A 221 -6.72 25.83 -10.95
N ASN A 222 -7.96 26.16 -10.57
CA ASN A 222 -8.27 27.29 -9.74
C ASN A 222 -8.29 26.97 -8.23
N TYR A 223 -8.83 25.91 -7.62
CA TYR A 223 -9.31 25.83 -6.21
C TYR A 223 -8.19 25.66 -5.18
N LEU A 224 -7.23 24.80 -5.49
CA LEU A 224 -5.98 24.70 -4.73
C LEU A 224 -5.21 26.03 -4.81
N LYS A 225 -5.40 26.80 -5.89
CA LYS A 225 -4.95 28.20 -6.06
C LYS A 225 -5.94 29.28 -5.55
N TYR A 226 -7.26 29.04 -5.46
CA TYR A 226 -8.37 30.02 -5.41
C TYR A 226 -9.08 30.07 -4.07
N TYR A 227 -8.96 29.06 -3.22
CA TYR A 227 -9.45 29.16 -1.85
C TYR A 227 -8.35 29.60 -0.88
N LEU A 228 -7.11 29.69 -1.40
CA LEU A 228 -6.10 30.70 -1.10
C LEU A 228 -6.38 32.08 -1.75
N LEU A 229 -7.44 32.24 -2.55
CA LEU A 229 -7.90 33.51 -3.15
C LEU A 229 -9.20 34.03 -2.51
N PHE A 230 -9.34 33.89 -1.18
CA PHE A 230 -10.00 34.93 -0.40
C PHE A 230 -9.16 36.21 -0.42
N LYS A 231 -9.22 36.87 -1.56
CA LYS A 231 -9.14 38.32 -1.63
C LYS A 231 -10.49 38.84 -2.09
#